data_AF-A0A935ZSW9-F1
#
_entry.id   AF-A0A935ZSW9-F1
#
_cell.length_a   1.000
_cell.length_b   1.000
_cell.length_c   1.000
_cell.angle_alpha   90.00
_cell.angle_beta   90.00
_cell.angle_gamma   90.00
#
_symmetry.space_group_name_H-M   'P 1'
#
loop_
_entity.id
_entity.type
_entity.pdbx_description
1 polymer ?
#
loop_
_entity_poly.entity_id
_entity_poly.type
_entity_poly.pdbx_seq_one_letter_code
_entity_poly.pdbx_strand_id
1 'polypeptide(L)'
;MSIPADAAFTDKQGQYLAFIYLYTKLHRRAPAEADMQEYFEVTPPVVHSMVVTLEKRGLIRREPGRARTIEILVPPAQLPELR
;
A
#
# COMPACT_ATOMS: atom_id res chain seq x y z
N MET A 1 -23.00 -2.03 -3.75
CA MET A 1 -22.08 -3.07 -3.23
C MET A 1 -21.21 -2.41 -2.19
N SER A 2 -21.64 -2.47 -0.93
CA SER A 2 -20.98 -1.80 0.20
C SER A 2 -19.92 -2.74 0.74
N ILE A 3 -18.66 -2.32 0.73
CA ILE A 3 -17.57 -3.07 1.37
C ILE A 3 -17.72 -2.82 2.89
N PRO A 4 -17.92 -3.85 3.73
CA PRO A 4 -18.11 -3.66 5.17
C PRO A 4 -16.82 -3.20 5.85
N ALA A 5 -16.97 -2.25 6.77
CA ALA A 5 -15.93 -1.36 7.28
C ALA A 5 -15.04 -1.94 8.40
N ASP A 6 -15.21 -3.19 8.82
CA ASP A 6 -14.66 -3.65 10.12
C ASP A 6 -13.53 -4.69 10.07
N ALA A 7 -13.03 -5.13 8.90
CA ALA A 7 -11.90 -6.08 8.85
C ALA A 7 -11.14 -6.21 7.50
N ALA A 8 -11.01 -5.15 6.69
CA ALA A 8 -10.45 -5.31 5.33
C ALA A 8 -8.93 -5.58 5.28
N PHE A 9 -8.18 -5.20 6.31
CA PHE A 9 -6.71 -5.36 6.36
C PHE A 9 -6.20 -5.35 7.79
N THR A 10 -5.00 -5.90 8.01
CA THR A 10 -4.31 -5.86 9.32
C THR A 10 -3.71 -4.48 9.59
N ASP A 11 -3.33 -4.19 10.83
CA ASP A 11 -2.64 -2.93 11.16
C ASP A 11 -1.44 -2.67 10.25
N LYS A 12 -0.58 -3.67 10.05
CA LYS A 12 0.61 -3.54 9.19
C LYS A 12 0.25 -3.26 7.73
N GLN A 13 -0.79 -3.93 7.21
CA GLN A 13 -1.27 -3.68 5.85
C GLN A 13 -1.84 -2.26 5.72
N GLY A 14 -2.59 -1.81 6.73
CA GLY A 14 -3.10 -0.45 6.82
C GLY A 14 -1.99 0.60 6.78
N GLN A 15 -0.88 0.37 7.49
CA GLN A 15 0.29 1.26 7.46
C GLN A 15 0.91 1.35 6.06
N TYR A 16 1.03 0.23 5.34
CA TYR A 16 1.51 0.24 3.95
C TYR A 16 0.57 1.01 3.03
N LEU A 17 -0.75 0.82 3.17
CA LEU A 17 -1.74 1.57 2.39
C LEU A 17 -1.70 3.07 2.70
N ALA A 18 -1.59 3.44 3.97
CA ALA A 18 -1.44 4.82 4.41
C ALA A 18 -0.17 5.47 3.85
N PHE A 19 0.95 4.75 3.88
CA PHE A 19 2.20 5.20 3.28
C PHE A 19 2.06 5.44 1.77
N ILE A 20 1.51 4.48 1.03
CA ILE A 20 1.29 4.62 -0.42
C ILE A 20 0.42 5.84 -0.73
N TYR A 21 -0.63 6.07 0.06
CA TYR A 21 -1.55 7.18 -0.11
C TYR A 21 -0.84 8.52 0.10
N LEU A 22 -0.16 8.66 1.25
CA LEU A 22 0.53 9.90 1.62
C LEU A 22 1.70 10.19 0.68
N TYR A 23 2.47 9.17 0.30
CA TYR A 23 3.55 9.32 -0.68
C TYR A 23 2.99 9.82 -2.02
N THR A 24 1.90 9.22 -2.50
CA THR A 24 1.27 9.64 -3.75
C THR A 24 0.72 11.06 -3.66
N LYS A 25 0.13 11.43 -2.52
CA LYS A 25 -0.38 12.80 -2.27
C LYS A 25 0.75 13.83 -2.25
N LEU A 26 1.89 13.51 -1.65
CA LEU A 26 3.02 14.42 -1.50
C LEU A 26 3.85 14.52 -2.78
N HIS A 27 4.19 13.39 -3.40
CA HIS A 27 5.11 13.32 -4.53
C HIS A 27 4.42 13.27 -5.89
N ARG A 28 3.07 13.22 -5.93
CA ARG A 28 2.25 13.09 -7.15
C ARG A 28 2.62 11.88 -8.02
N ARG A 29 3.24 10.86 -7.40
CA ARG A 29 3.66 9.60 -8.03
C ARG A 29 3.54 8.48 -7.02
N ALA A 30 3.21 7.27 -7.47
CA ALA A 30 3.22 6.10 -6.60
C ALA A 30 4.64 5.77 -6.13
N PRO A 31 4.81 5.25 -4.90
CA PRO A 31 6.10 4.77 -4.43
C PRO A 31 6.56 3.54 -5.22
N ALA A 32 7.87 3.34 -5.30
CA ALA A 32 8.48 2.06 -5.65
C ALA A 32 8.62 1.18 -4.40
N GLU A 33 8.91 -0.11 -4.60
CA GLU A 33 9.20 -1.01 -3.48
C GLU A 33 10.42 -0.52 -2.66
N ALA A 34 11.40 0.12 -3.30
CA ALA A 34 12.56 0.72 -2.62
C ALA A 34 12.17 1.85 -1.65
N ASP A 35 11.21 2.71 -2.01
CA ASP A 35 10.74 3.78 -1.11
C ASP A 35 10.10 3.20 0.16
N MET A 36 9.40 2.07 0.03
CA MET A 36 8.84 1.36 1.19
C MET A 36 9.90 0.63 2.02
N GLN A 37 10.93 0.08 1.37
CA GLN A 37 12.06 -0.56 2.07
C GLN A 37 12.76 0.45 2.97
N GLU A 38 13.02 1.65 2.44
CA GLU A 38 13.67 2.74 3.17
C GLU A 38 12.80 3.24 4.32
N TYR A 39 11.50 3.48 4.09
CA TYR A 39 10.61 3.99 5.13
C TYR A 39 10.34 2.97 6.25
N PHE A 40 10.08 1.72 5.91
CA PHE A 40 9.73 0.68 6.88
C PHE A 40 10.94 -0.08 7.43
N GLU A 41 12.15 0.24 6.97
CA GLU A 41 13.41 -0.40 7.37
C GLU A 41 13.36 -1.93 7.24
N VAL A 42 12.80 -2.41 6.12
CA VAL A 42 12.63 -3.84 5.84
C VAL A 42 13.39 -4.27 4.59
N THR A 43 13.63 -5.57 4.48
CA THR A 43 14.34 -6.14 3.35
C THR A 43 13.48 -6.18 2.08
N PRO A 44 14.09 -6.19 0.88
CA PRO A 44 13.36 -6.30 -0.37
C PRO A 44 12.33 -7.43 -0.47
N PRO A 45 12.61 -8.68 -0.06
CA PRO A 45 11.61 -9.75 -0.12
C PRO A 45 10.40 -9.49 0.78
N VAL A 46 10.57 -8.77 1.90
CA VAL A 46 9.46 -8.44 2.82
C VAL A 46 8.50 -7.45 2.18
N VAL A 47 9.02 -6.36 1.58
CA VAL A 47 8.18 -5.41 0.86
C VAL A 47 7.49 -6.07 -0.31
N HIS A 48 8.24 -6.84 -1.11
CA HIS A 48 7.66 -7.53 -2.26
C HIS A 48 6.50 -8.44 -1.85
N SER A 49 6.69 -9.25 -0.80
CA SER A 49 5.64 -10.12 -0.25
C SER A 49 4.43 -9.32 0.24
N MET A 50 4.64 -8.18 0.91
CA MET A 50 3.56 -7.30 1.35
C MET A 50 2.77 -6.74 0.17
N VAL A 51 3.44 -6.21 -0.85
CA VAL A 51 2.80 -5.67 -2.06
C VAL A 51 1.99 -6.75 -2.78
N VAL A 52 2.55 -7.95 -2.97
CA VAL A 52 1.83 -9.11 -3.53
C VAL A 52 0.60 -9.46 -2.69
N THR A 53 0.69 -9.38 -1.37
CA THR A 53 -0.43 -9.69 -0.46
C THR A 53 -1.54 -8.66 -0.57
N LEU A 54 -1.20 -7.37 -0.62
CA LEU A 54 -2.17 -6.29 -0.80
C LEU A 54 -2.89 -6.39 -2.15
N GLU A 55 -2.16 -6.72 -3.22
CA GLU A 55 -2.70 -6.94 -4.57
C GLU A 55 -3.67 -8.14 -4.59
N LYS A 56 -3.27 -9.28 -4.03
CA LYS A 56 -4.12 -10.48 -3.93
C LYS A 56 -5.40 -10.24 -3.13
N ARG A 57 -5.37 -9.33 -2.15
CA ARG A 57 -6.54 -8.93 -1.37
C ARG A 57 -7.41 -7.88 -2.08
N GLY A 58 -7.00 -7.39 -3.25
CA GLY A 58 -7.71 -6.35 -3.98
C GLY A 58 -7.67 -4.97 -3.31
N LEU A 59 -6.69 -4.74 -2.42
CA LEU A 59 -6.51 -3.47 -1.72
C LEU A 59 -5.70 -2.47 -2.56
N ILE A 60 -4.85 -2.99 -3.44
CA ILE A 60 -4.09 -2.22 -4.42
C ILE A 60 -4.14 -2.90 -5.80
N ARG A 61 -3.80 -2.14 -6.83
CA ARG A 61 -3.48 -2.63 -8.18
C ARG A 61 -2.06 -2.21 -8.55
N ARG A 62 -1.35 -3.03 -9.33
CA ARG A 62 -0.05 -2.68 -9.93
C ARG A 62 0.17 -3.37 -11.27
N GLU A 63 1.19 -2.93 -11.99
CA GLU A 63 1.74 -3.67 -13.14
C GLU A 63 2.96 -4.48 -12.68
N PRO A 64 2.94 -5.82 -12.79
CA PRO A 64 4.09 -6.65 -12.42
C PRO A 64 5.36 -6.23 -13.16
N GLY A 65 6.47 -6.10 -12.43
CA GLY A 65 7.77 -5.72 -13.00
C GLY A 65 7.95 -4.23 -13.31
N ARG A 66 6.93 -3.38 -13.08
CA ARG A 66 7.03 -1.93 -13.30
C ARG A 66 6.88 -1.14 -12.01
N ALA A 67 7.95 -0.47 -11.61
CA ALA A 67 7.94 0.41 -10.46
C ALA A 67 6.97 1.59 -10.65
N ARG A 68 6.47 2.13 -9.54
CA ARG A 68 5.61 3.33 -9.51
C ARG A 68 4.28 3.19 -10.27
N THR A 69 3.71 1.99 -10.26
CA THR A 69 2.38 1.68 -10.84
C THR A 69 1.35 1.30 -9.79
N ILE A 70 1.68 1.44 -8.50
CA ILE A 70 0.81 1.05 -7.40
C ILE A 70 -0.33 2.05 -7.28
N GLU A 71 -1.57 1.56 -7.38
CA GLU A 71 -2.80 2.32 -7.20
C GLU A 71 -3.57 1.75 -6.00
N ILE A 72 -4.05 2.63 -5.11
CA ILE A 72 -4.88 2.24 -3.97
C ILE A 72 -6.33 2.11 -4.43
N LEU A 73 -6.95 0.98 -4.07
CA LEU A 73 -8.37 0.71 -4.34
C LEU A 73 -9.26 0.94 -3.11
N VAL A 74 -8.66 1.23 -1.96
CA VAL A 74 -9.34 1.51 -0.69
C VAL A 74 -9.67 3.01 -0.57
N PRO A 75 -10.89 3.38 -0.14
CA PRO A 75 -11.23 4.78 0.13
C PRO A 75 -10.29 5.42 1.18
N PRO A 76 -9.81 6.65 0.97
CA PRO A 76 -8.93 7.32 1.93
C PRO A 76 -9.50 7.45 3.35
N ALA A 77 -10.83 7.54 3.48
CA ALA A 77 -11.52 7.62 4.76
C ALA A 77 -11.39 6.36 5.62
N GLN A 78 -10.96 5.23 5.05
CA GLN A 78 -10.74 3.97 5.76
C GLN A 78 -9.25 3.75 6.10
N LEU A 79 -8.34 4.57 5.55
CA LEU A 79 -6.92 4.40 5.80
C LEU A 79 -6.59 4.86 7.23
N PRO A 80 -5.77 4.09 7.97
CA PRO A 80 -5.31 4.54 9.27
C PRO A 80 -4.33 5.70 9.10
N GLU A 81 -4.09 6.43 10.19
CA GLU A 81 -2.97 7.37 10.24
C GLU A 81 -1.64 6.61 10.15
N LEU A 82 -0.71 7.16 9.37
CA LEU A 82 0.65 6.64 9.26
C LEU A 82 1.39 6.93 10.57
N ARG A 83 1.93 5.89 11.19
CA ARG A 83 2.67 5.94 12.46
C ARG A 83 4.18 5.93 12.25
#